data_AF-A0A930T1T8-F1
#
_entry.id   AF-A0A930T1T8-F1
#
_cell.length_a   1.000
_cell.length_b   1.000
_cell.length_c   1.000
_cell.angle_alpha   90.00
_cell.angle_beta   90.00
_cell.angle_gamma   90.00
#
_symmetry.space_group_name_H-M   'P 1'
#
loop_
_entity.id
_entity.type
_entity.pdbx_description
1 polymer ?
#
loop_
_entity_poly.entity_id
_entity_poly.type
_entity_poly.pdbx_seq_one_letter_code
_entity_poly.pdbx_strand_id
1 'polypeptide(L)' 'MSIKELIKQELDYLSEEDLQEFYQFLKSRSQREIKNDELGDLLEKCKVSTGITDLAEQHDHYLYGIPKQTN' A
#
# COMPACT_ATOMS: atom_id res chain seq x y z
N MET A 1 16.80 -5.49 -25.46
CA MET A 1 17.14 -4.61 -24.32
C MET A 1 15.88 -4.37 -23.50
N SER A 2 16.00 -4.46 -22.18
CA SER A 2 14.96 -4.07 -21.25
C SER A 2 14.86 -2.55 -21.16
N ILE A 3 13.66 -2.02 -20.90
CA ILE A 3 13.44 -0.58 -20.72
C ILE A 3 14.35 0.01 -19.63
N LYS A 4 14.71 -0.79 -18.62
CA LYS A 4 15.65 -0.40 -17.54
C LYS A 4 17.07 -0.18 -18.04
N GLU A 5 17.50 -0.90 -19.06
CA GLU A 5 18.84 -0.78 -19.64
C GLU A 5 18.94 0.51 -20.46
N LEU A 6 17.89 0.82 -21.23
CA LEU A 6 17.78 2.05 -22.00
C LEU A 6 17.78 3.29 -21.10
N ILE A 7 17.04 3.26 -19.99
CA ILE A 7 17.01 4.37 -19.04
C ILE A 7 18.38 4.59 -18.39
N LYS A 8 19.08 3.51 -18.01
CA LYS A 8 20.44 3.63 -17.43
C LYS A 8 21.42 4.25 -18.41
N GLN A 9 21.35 3.84 -19.67
CA GLN A 9 22.22 4.36 -20.71
C GLN A 9 21.98 5.87 -20.94
N GLU A 10 20.73 6.31 -20.91
CA GLU A 10 20.40 7.73 -21.10
C GLU A 10 20.78 8.60 -19.89
N LEU A 11 20.69 8.04 -18.67
CA LEU A 11 21.05 8.73 -17.42
C LEU A 11 22.54 9.10 -17.34
N ASP A 12 23.42 8.37 -18.03
CA ASP A 12 24.87 8.65 -18.04
C ASP A 12 25.24 9.92 -18.84
N TYR A 13 24.35 10.40 -19.72
CA TYR A 13 24.59 11.58 -20.57
C TYR A 13 23.92 12.86 -20.06
N LEU A 14 23.12 12.77 -19.00
CA LEU A 14 22.39 13.88 -18.42
C LEU A 14 23.26 14.68 -17.45
N SER A 15 23.05 16.00 -17.40
CA SER A 15 23.73 16.86 -16.43
C SER A 15 23.17 16.62 -15.02
N GLU A 16 23.92 17.02 -13.98
CA GLU A 16 23.43 16.91 -12.58
C GLU A 16 22.13 17.71 -12.36
N GLU A 17 21.95 18.83 -13.06
CA GLU A 17 20.76 19.67 -12.99
C GLU A 17 19.53 18.94 -13.53
N ASP A 18 19.67 18.31 -14.70
CA ASP A 18 18.59 17.52 -15.32
C ASP A 18 18.26 16.26 -14.50
N LEU A 19 19.28 15.63 -13.90
CA LEU A 19 19.10 14.48 -13.01
C LEU A 19 18.33 14.87 -11.74
N GLN A 20 18.57 16.05 -11.19
CA GLN A 20 17.82 16.57 -10.05
C GLN A 20 16.36 16.83 -10.41
N GLU A 21 16.10 17.46 -11.55
CA GLU A 21 14.73 17.71 -12.03
C GLU A 21 13.98 16.38 -12.23
N PHE A 22 14.63 15.42 -12.90
CA PHE A 22 14.06 14.11 -13.15
C PHE A 22 13.78 13.33 -11.87
N TYR A 23 14.68 13.39 -10.89
CA TYR A 23 14.48 12.78 -9.58
C TYR A 23 13.28 13.40 -8.84
N GLN A 24 13.15 14.73 -8.83
CA GLN A 24 12.02 15.41 -8.22
C GLN A 24 10.70 15.04 -8.92
N PHE A 25 10.72 14.94 -10.25
CA PHE A 25 9.57 14.50 -11.03
C PHE A 25 9.14 13.07 -10.64
N LEU A 26 10.07 12.12 -10.61
CA LEU A 26 9.78 10.74 -10.19
C LEU A 26 9.29 10.66 -8.75
N LYS A 27 9.92 11.41 -7.83
CA LYS A 27 9.53 11.49 -6.42
C LYS A 27 8.10 12.01 -6.26
N SER A 28 7.72 13.05 -7.02
CA SER A 28 6.35 13.59 -7.00
C SER A 28 5.31 12.60 -7.51
N ARG A 29 5.67 11.72 -8.45
CA ARG A 29 4.80 10.71 -9.02
C ARG A 29 4.64 9.51 -8.09
N SER A 30 5.73 9.03 -7.49
CA SER A 30 5.70 7.99 -6.46
C SER A 30 4.89 8.40 -5.24
N GLN A 31 5.01 9.65 -4.78
CA GLN A 31 4.23 10.14 -3.64
C GLN A 31 2.74 10.23 -3.92
N ARG A 32 2.31 10.42 -5.18
CA ARG A 32 0.89 10.40 -5.55
C ARG A 32 0.29 9.00 -5.42
N GLU A 33 1.04 7.96 -5.76
CA GLU A 33 0.62 6.56 -5.57
C GLU A 33 0.57 6.19 -4.08
N ILE A 34 1.52 6.70 -3.27
CA ILE A 34 1.58 6.42 -1.82
C ILE A 34 0.52 7.20 -1.04
N LYS A 35 0.11 8.39 -1.50
CA LYS A 35 -0.92 9.21 -0.83
C LYS A 35 -2.36 8.73 -1.03
N ASN A 36 -2.57 7.63 -1.73
CA ASN A 36 -3.90 7.16 -2.11
C ASN A 36 -4.42 6.03 -1.23
N ASP A 37 -4.10 6.05 0.07
CA ASP A 37 -4.77 5.21 1.06
C ASP A 37 -5.66 6.04 2.00
N GLU A 38 -6.36 7.04 1.44
CA GLU A 38 -7.37 7.81 2.17
C GLU A 38 -8.43 6.89 2.81
N LEU A 39 -8.71 5.75 2.18
CA LEU A 39 -9.60 4.73 2.71
C LEU A 39 -8.98 4.02 3.93
N GLY A 40 -7.72 3.60 3.87
CA GLY A 40 -7.01 3.01 5.02
C GLY A 40 -6.91 3.98 6.19
N ASP A 41 -6.59 5.26 5.92
CA ASP A 41 -6.56 6.32 6.94
C ASP A 41 -7.93 6.57 7.57
N LEU A 42 -9.01 6.53 6.78
CA LEU A 42 -10.38 6.65 7.28
C LEU A 42 -10.77 5.44 8.13
N LEU A 43 -10.44 4.22 7.66
CA LEU A 43 -10.72 2.98 8.37
C LEU A 43 -9.98 2.92 9.72
N GLU A 44 -8.72 3.35 9.77
CA GLU A 44 -7.97 3.44 11.03
C GLU A 44 -8.57 4.49 11.97
N LYS A 45 -9.05 5.63 11.47
CA LYS A 45 -9.77 6.62 12.31
C LYS A 45 -11.12 6.11 12.83
N CYS A 46 -11.81 5.29 12.04
CA CYS A 46 -13.11 4.71 12.42
C CYS A 46 -12.98 3.44 13.27
N LYS A 47 -11.77 2.90 13.43
CA LYS A 47 -11.50 1.69 14.19
C LYS A 47 -11.76 1.91 15.68
N VAL A 48 -12.83 1.31 16.19
CA VAL A 48 -13.12 1.29 17.63
C VAL A 48 -12.37 0.12 18.25
N SER A 49 -11.59 0.39 19.30
CA SER A 49 -10.89 -0.67 20.04
C SER A 49 -11.90 -1.45 20.89
N THR A 50 -12.36 -2.58 20.36
CA THR A 50 -13.36 -3.45 21.01
C THR A 50 -12.73 -4.52 21.93
N GLY A 51 -11.39 -4.61 21.96
CA GLY A 51 -10.65 -5.66 22.67
C GLY A 51 -10.68 -7.04 21.99
N ILE A 52 -11.33 -7.15 20.83
CA ILE A 52 -11.41 -8.37 20.03
C ILE A 52 -10.39 -8.25 18.90
N THR A 53 -9.41 -9.15 18.89
CA THR A 53 -8.28 -9.12 17.93
C THR A 53 -8.67 -9.69 16.58
N ASP A 54 -9.52 -10.72 16.56
CA ASP A 54 -10.08 -11.32 15.36
C ASP A 54 -11.55 -11.64 15.58
N LEU A 55 -12.41 -10.84 14.94
CA LEU A 55 -13.85 -11.04 14.97
C LEU A 55 -14.27 -12.14 13.98
N ALA A 56 -13.48 -12.41 12.94
CA ALA A 56 -13.81 -13.37 11.90
C ALA A 56 -13.84 -14.82 12.42
N GLU A 57 -12.91 -15.19 13.32
CA GLU A 57 -12.91 -16.50 14.00
C GLU A 57 -14.23 -16.78 14.74
N GLN A 58 -14.96 -15.74 15.19
CA GLN A 58 -16.24 -15.91 15.88
C GLN A 58 -17.45 -15.97 14.93
N HIS A 59 -17.30 -15.58 13.67
CA HIS A 59 -18.41 -15.52 12.70
C HIS A 59 -18.49 -16.70 11.75
N ASP A 60 -17.40 -17.44 11.51
CA ASP A 60 -17.41 -18.67 10.69
C ASP A 60 -18.46 -19.67 11.19
N HIS A 61 -18.72 -19.63 12.50
CA HIS A 61 -19.73 -20.43 13.17
C HIS A 61 -21.15 -20.26 12.60
N TYR A 62 -21.53 -19.02 12.26
CA TYR A 62 -22.87 -18.67 11.83
C TYR A 62 -23.06 -18.81 10.32
N LEU A 63 -21.96 -18.84 9.54
CA LEU A 63 -22.00 -19.06 8.10
C LEU A 63 -22.26 -20.54 7.73
N TYR A 64 -21.80 -21.47 8.55
CA TYR A 64 -21.92 -22.91 8.27
C TYR A 64 -22.94 -23.65 9.15
N GLY A 65 -23.61 -22.96 10.08
CA GLY A 65 -24.68 -23.54 10.92
C GLY A 65 -24.21 -24.67 11.86
N ILE A 66 -22.91 -24.76 12.13
CA ILE A 66 -22.33 -25.78 13.03
C ILE A 66 -22.49 -25.24 14.47
N PRO A 67 -22.92 -26.03 15.47
CA PRO A 67 -23.11 -25.57 16.85
C PRO A 67 -21.80 -25.49 17.66
N LYS A 68 -21.72 -24.53 18.59
CA LYS A 68 -20.47 -24.16 19.30
C LYS A 68 -20.05 -25.31 20.19
N GLN A 69 -18.89 -25.91 19.91
CA GLN A 69 -18.31 -26.88 20.81
C GLN A 69 -17.80 -26.15 22.06
N THR A 70 -18.56 -26.28 23.15
CA THR A 70 -18.12 -25.96 24.50
C THR A 70 -17.16 -27.04 24.98
N ASN A 71 -15.89 -26.67 25.19
CA ASN A 71 -14.99 -27.35 26.13
C ASN A 71 -14.94 -26.56 27.43
#